data_AF-A0A090QR34-F1
#
_entry.id   AF-A0A090QR34-F1
#
_cell.length_a   1.000
_cell.length_b   1.000
_cell.length_c   1.000
_cell.angle_alpha   90.00
_cell.angle_beta   90.00
_cell.angle_gamma   90.00
#
_symmetry.space_group_name_H-M   'P 1'
#
loop_
_entity.id
_entity.type
_entity.pdbx_description
1 polymer ?
#
loop_
_entity_poly.entity_id
_entity_poly.type
_entity_poly.pdbx_seq_one_letter_code
_entity_poly.pdbx_strand_id
1 'polypeptide(L)'
;MKVGLKLDAQHVIIKHNIAAVISHEDALQIKLNNDDCYLVLCKRDNQPEYYDYESTAMEIYLPVNEFHRVQRELSEYLGIDVRFILPQDVA
;
A
#
# COMPACT_ATOMS: atom_id res chain seq x y z
N MET A 1 8.22 -20.42 -8.26
CA MET A 1 7.08 -19.52 -8.60
C MET A 1 7.30 -18.18 -7.93
N LYS A 2 7.11 -17.05 -8.62
CA LYS A 2 7.21 -15.72 -8.00
C LYS A 2 5.87 -15.41 -7.32
N VAL A 3 5.89 -15.20 -6.00
CA VAL A 3 4.70 -14.81 -5.22
C VAL A 3 4.46 -13.32 -5.43
N GLY A 4 3.21 -12.93 -5.75
CA GLY A 4 2.81 -11.55 -5.97
C GLY A 4 1.60 -11.16 -5.13
N LEU A 5 1.54 -9.88 -4.79
CA LEU A 5 0.45 -9.20 -4.11
C LEU A 5 -0.50 -8.62 -5.16
N LYS A 6 -1.77 -9.03 -5.14
CA LYS A 6 -2.78 -8.43 -6.01
C LYS A 6 -3.44 -7.25 -5.29
N LEU A 7 -3.28 -6.06 -5.86
CA LEU A 7 -3.92 -4.86 -5.32
C LEU A 7 -5.32 -4.71 -5.90
N ASP A 8 -5.47 -4.79 -7.21
CA ASP A 8 -6.77 -4.75 -7.88
C ASP A 8 -6.77 -5.60 -9.19
N ALA A 9 -7.69 -5.32 -10.12
CA ALA A 9 -7.77 -6.02 -11.39
C ALA A 9 -6.61 -5.71 -12.36
N GLN A 10 -5.94 -4.57 -12.22
CA GLN A 10 -4.91 -4.05 -13.12
C GLN A 10 -3.50 -4.09 -12.50
N HIS A 11 -3.41 -4.18 -11.16
CA HIS A 11 -2.16 -4.03 -10.42
C HIS A 11 -1.81 -5.29 -9.62
N VAL A 12 -0.67 -5.88 -9.96
CA VAL A 12 -0.05 -7.00 -9.24
C VAL A 12 1.42 -6.67 -8.99
N ILE A 13 1.83 -6.66 -7.72
CA ILE A 13 3.20 -6.36 -7.29
C ILE A 13 3.92 -7.64 -6.91
N ILE A 14 5.08 -7.92 -7.51
CA ILE A 14 5.88 -9.11 -7.17
C ILE A 14 6.63 -8.85 -5.86
N LYS A 15 6.59 -9.79 -4.91
CA LYS A 15 7.25 -9.67 -3.58
C LYS A 15 8.70 -9.16 -3.67
N HIS A 16 9.48 -9.76 -4.56
CA HIS A 16 10.91 -9.44 -4.73
C HIS A 16 11.16 -8.01 -5.21
N ASN A 17 10.13 -7.33 -5.72
CA ASN A 17 10.22 -5.95 -6.15
C ASN A 17 9.85 -4.95 -5.04
N ILE A 18 9.31 -5.42 -3.91
CA ILE A 18 8.93 -4.56 -2.79
C ILE A 18 10.19 -4.24 -1.98
N ALA A 19 10.57 -2.98 -1.94
CA ALA A 19 11.70 -2.46 -1.17
C ALA A 19 11.29 -2.18 0.29
N ALA A 20 10.14 -1.54 0.47
CA ALA A 20 9.62 -1.18 1.78
C ALA A 20 8.10 -1.04 1.76
N VAL A 21 7.47 -1.28 2.91
CA VAL A 21 6.06 -0.98 3.15
C VAL A 21 5.96 -0.14 4.40
N ILE A 22 5.26 0.99 4.26
CA ILE A 22 4.95 1.92 5.34
C ILE A 22 3.44 1.91 5.52
N SER A 23 2.98 1.67 6.76
CA SER A 23 1.56 1.74 7.08
C SER A 23 1.24 3.03 7.84
N HIS A 24 0.15 3.66 7.41
CA HIS A 24 -0.57 4.71 8.10
C HIS A 24 -1.96 4.19 8.53
N GLU A 25 -2.76 4.98 9.25
CA GLU A 25 -4.07 4.54 9.76
C GLU A 25 -5.00 4.00 8.66
N ASP A 26 -5.04 4.66 7.50
CA ASP A 26 -5.92 4.31 6.38
C ASP A 26 -5.19 4.11 5.04
N ALA A 27 -3.87 3.98 5.08
CA ALA A 27 -3.06 3.90 3.88
C ALA A 27 -1.87 2.95 4.04
N LEU A 28 -1.48 2.33 2.95
CA LEU A 28 -0.22 1.61 2.81
C LEU A 28 0.58 2.23 1.68
N GLN A 29 1.76 2.72 2.00
CA GLN A 29 2.74 3.13 0.99
C GLN A 29 3.66 1.95 0.70
N ILE A 30 3.65 1.47 -0.54
CA ILE A 30 4.49 0.36 -1.01
C ILE A 30 5.54 0.94 -1.94
N LYS A 31 6.80 0.95 -1.49
CA LYS A 31 7.95 1.38 -2.30
C LYS A 31 8.57 0.18 -2.99
N LEU A 32 8.85 0.33 -4.28
CA LEU A 32 9.47 -0.71 -5.10
C LEU A 32 10.97 -0.46 -5.28
N ASN A 33 11.71 -1.49 -5.70
CA ASN A 33 13.15 -1.40 -5.91
C ASN A 33 13.56 -0.50 -7.10
N ASN A 34 12.61 -0.15 -7.97
CA ASN A 34 12.80 0.73 -9.11
C ASN A 34 12.35 2.17 -8.82
N ASP A 35 12.27 2.55 -7.54
CA ASP A 35 11.81 3.85 -7.04
C ASP A 35 10.33 4.18 -7.28
N ASP A 36 9.58 3.30 -7.97
CA ASP A 36 8.12 3.42 -8.08
C ASP A 36 7.47 3.29 -6.70
N CYS A 37 6.37 4.03 -6.51
CA CYS A 37 5.63 4.05 -5.27
C CYS A 37 4.14 3.82 -5.53
N TYR A 38 3.53 2.94 -4.75
CA TYR A 38 2.08 2.73 -4.72
C TYR A 38 1.53 3.24 -3.40
N LEU A 39 0.43 3.98 -3.46
CA LEU A 39 -0.32 4.41 -2.29
C LEU A 39 -1.67 3.70 -2.28
N VAL A 40 -1.78 2.67 -1.47
CA VAL A 40 -3.01 1.88 -1.33
C VAL A 40 -3.84 2.50 -0.22
N LEU A 41 -5.03 3.00 -0.56
CA LEU A 41 -5.91 3.76 0.31
C LEU A 41 -7.14 2.94 0.66
N CYS A 42 -7.53 2.95 1.94
CA CYS A 42 -8.76 2.34 2.40
C CYS A 42 -9.94 3.26 2.07
N LYS A 43 -10.76 2.88 1.07
CA LYS A 43 -11.95 3.64 0.68
C LYS A 43 -13.03 3.51 1.76
N ARG A 44 -13.20 4.58 2.54
CA ARG A 44 -14.31 4.74 3.49
C ARG A 44 -15.46 5.46 2.78
N ASP A 45 -16.71 5.07 3.04
CA ASP A 45 -17.92 5.52 2.31
C ASP A 45 -18.17 7.05 2.31
N ASN A 46 -17.39 7.83 3.07
CA ASN A 46 -17.52 9.29 3.20
C ASN A 46 -16.20 10.07 3.02
N GLN A 47 -15.13 9.48 2.47
CA GLN A 47 -13.91 10.25 2.19
C GLN A 47 -14.05 11.00 0.86
N PRO A 48 -13.79 12.32 0.82
CA PRO A 48 -13.65 13.04 -0.43
C PRO A 48 -12.48 12.44 -1.22
N GLU A 49 -12.61 12.34 -2.54
CA GLU A 49 -11.50 11.98 -3.43
C GLU A 49 -10.43 13.08 -3.31
N TYR A 50 -9.48 12.89 -2.40
CA TYR A 50 -8.32 13.75 -2.26
C TYR A 50 -7.37 13.38 -3.40
N TYR A 51 -7.45 14.12 -4.50
CA TYR A 51 -6.43 14.08 -5.54
C TYR A 51 -5.31 15.03 -5.11
N ASP A 52 -4.25 14.49 -4.50
CA ASP A 52 -3.02 15.25 -4.37
C ASP A 52 -2.29 15.21 -5.72
N TYR A 53 -2.51 16.23 -6.54
CA TYR A 53 -1.97 16.34 -7.90
C TYR A 53 -0.44 16.35 -7.97
N GLU A 54 0.25 16.46 -6.82
CA GLU A 54 1.71 16.48 -6.72
C GLU A 54 2.33 15.12 -6.32
N SER A 55 1.52 14.10 -6.03
CA SER A 55 2.03 12.77 -5.70
C SER A 55 2.48 12.02 -6.96
N THR A 56 3.75 11.60 -6.99
CA THR A 56 4.28 10.68 -8.02
C THR A 56 3.89 9.23 -7.76
N ALA A 57 3.21 8.94 -6.65
CA ALA A 57 2.77 7.59 -6.31
C ALA A 57 1.49 7.21 -7.05
N MET A 58 1.39 5.95 -7.47
CA MET A 58 0.16 5.42 -8.06
C MET A 58 -0.84 5.10 -6.95
N GLU A 59 -1.95 5.83 -6.93
CA GLU A 59 -3.00 5.70 -5.93
C GLU A 59 -3.99 4.58 -6.27
N ILE A 60 -4.27 3.71 -5.32
CA ILE A 60 -5.21 2.59 -5.47
C ILE A 60 -6.18 2.61 -4.30
N TYR A 61 -7.46 2.84 -4.59
CA TYR A 61 -8.53 2.83 -3.59
C TYR A 61 -9.15 1.45 -3.48
N LEU A 62 -9.04 0.83 -2.31
CA LEU A 62 -9.60 -0.48 -2.03
C LEU A 62 -10.78 -0.40 -1.06
N PRO A 63 -11.85 -1.17 -1.26
CA PRO A 63 -12.85 -1.39 -0.22
C PRO A 63 -12.21 -1.92 1.06
N VAL A 64 -12.79 -1.62 2.23
CA VAL A 64 -12.26 -1.98 3.55
C VAL A 64 -11.80 -3.45 3.64
N ASN A 65 -12.62 -4.39 3.15
CA ASN A 65 -12.29 -5.82 3.19
C ASN A 65 -11.06 -6.17 2.34
N GLU A 66 -10.92 -5.54 1.17
CA GLU A 66 -9.80 -5.75 0.26
C GLU A 66 -8.52 -5.12 0.81
N PHE A 67 -8.64 -3.95 1.45
CA PHE A 67 -7.53 -3.29 2.14
C PHE A 67 -6.99 -4.16 3.29
N HIS A 68 -7.86 -4.68 4.15
CA HIS A 68 -7.46 -5.59 5.23
C HIS A 68 -6.84 -6.90 4.70
N ARG A 69 -7.32 -7.42 3.56
CA ARG A 69 -6.68 -8.57 2.90
C ARG A 69 -5.25 -8.21 2.51
N VAL A 70 -5.03 -7.08 1.85
CA VAL A 70 -3.70 -6.64 1.41
C VAL A 70 -2.75 -6.47 2.58
N GLN A 71 -3.19 -5.84 3.67
CA GLN A 71 -2.41 -5.71 4.90
C GLN A 71 -1.98 -7.07 5.45
N ARG A 72 -2.90 -8.04 5.50
CA ARG A 72 -2.63 -9.40 5.97
C ARG A 72 -1.69 -10.15 5.04
N GLU A 73 -1.87 -10.02 3.72
CA GLU A 73 -1.01 -10.65 2.73
C GLU A 73 0.44 -10.16 2.82
N LEU A 74 0.64 -8.86 3.00
CA LEU A 74 1.95 -8.25 3.17
C LEU A 74 2.69 -8.79 4.39
N SER A 75 2.03 -8.83 5.55
CA SER A 75 2.66 -9.26 6.80
C SER A 75 2.75 -10.79 6.95
N GLU A 76 1.64 -11.50 6.80
CA GLU A 76 1.56 -12.94 7.13
C GLU A 76 2.08 -13.84 6.00
N TYR A 77 1.77 -13.49 4.74
CA TYR A 77 2.05 -14.38 3.60
C TYR A 77 3.34 -14.01 2.87
N LEU A 78 3.61 -12.71 2.77
CA LEU A 78 4.83 -12.20 2.16
C LEU A 78 5.94 -11.99 3.17
N GLY A 79 5.65 -11.97 4.48
CA GLY A 79 6.66 -11.80 5.53
C GLY A 79 7.41 -10.48 5.40
N ILE A 80 6.76 -9.45 4.85
CA ILE A 80 7.35 -8.12 4.70
C ILE A 80 7.11 -7.38 6.01
N ASP A 81 8.19 -6.84 6.56
CA ASP A 81 8.13 -6.03 7.77
C ASP A 81 7.48 -4.69 7.45
N VAL A 82 6.26 -4.50 7.95
CA VAL A 82 5.46 -3.29 7.72
C VAL A 82 5.83 -2.28 8.79
N ARG A 83 6.50 -1.20 8.38
CA ARG A 83 6.86 -0.12 9.31
C ARG A 83 5.65 0.76 9.58
N PHE A 84 5.24 0.82 10.83
CA PHE A 84 4.25 1.81 11.27
C PHE A 84 4.99 3.11 11.56
N ILE A 85 4.62 4.17 10.84
CA ILE A 85 5.12 5.52 11.11
C ILE A 85 3.98 6.27 11.78
N LEU A 86 4.16 6.61 13.05
CA LEU A 86 3.24 7.49 13.75
C LEU A 86 3.50 8.93 13.29
N PRO A 87 2.50 9.83 13.30
CA PRO A 87 2.68 11.23 12.90
C PRO A 87 3.83 11.96 13.62
N GLN A 88 4.24 11.44 14.79
CA GLN A 88 5.32 11.95 15.63
C GLN A 88 6.73 11.61 15.10
N ASP A 89 6.83 10.64 14.19
CA ASP A 89 8.11 10.12 13.68
C ASP A 89 8.63 10.91 12.46
N VAL A 90 7.92 11.96 12.03
CA VAL A 90 8.24 12.79 10.84
C VAL A 90 8.63 14.23 11.24
N ALA A 91 9.03 14.45 12.50
CA ALA A 91 9.42 15.75 13.05
C ALA A 91 10.88 16.14 12.74
#